data_AF-A0A918U0D9-F1
#
_entry.id   AF-A0A918U0D9-F1
#
_cell.length_a   1.000
_cell.length_b   1.000
_cell.length_c   1.000
_cell.angle_alpha   90.00
_cell.angle_beta   90.00
_cell.angle_gamma   90.00
#
_symmetry.space_group_name_H-M   'P 1'
#
loop_
_entity.id
_entity.type
_entity.pdbx_description
1 polymer ?
#
loop_
_entity_poly.entity_id
_entity_poly.type
_entity_poly.pdbx_seq_one_letter_code
_entity_poly.pdbx_strand_id
1 'polypeptide(L)'
;MSKTTESETAPKAKVIYLGIDAHLDKYVVVRQVDGLSPQPAQTFRSENSLLQWVASYTDLCPNEFSSGGNRLLRNYLVEAAWRLIRWQPEYQQASGGRRKRIVVALARILAVDLWRLVTEQTTLENLGLQPANPA
;
A
#
# COMPACT_ATOMS: atom_id res chain seq x y z
N MET A 1 31.32 -39.68 -22.43
CA MET A 1 30.55 -38.63 -23.13
C MET A 1 29.69 -37.92 -22.10
N SER A 2 30.06 -36.66 -21.86
CA SER A 2 29.32 -35.54 -21.27
C SER A 2 28.33 -35.80 -20.12
N LYS A 3 28.74 -35.47 -18.89
CA LYS A 3 27.83 -35.22 -17.76
C LYS A 3 27.05 -33.92 -18.02
N THR A 4 25.73 -33.99 -18.05
CA THR A 4 24.84 -32.82 -17.95
C THR A 4 24.86 -32.35 -16.50
N THR A 5 25.52 -31.23 -16.24
CA THR A 5 25.42 -30.52 -14.96
C THR A 5 24.20 -29.60 -15.01
N GLU A 6 23.08 -30.07 -14.47
CA GLU A 6 21.97 -29.21 -14.05
C GLU A 6 22.48 -28.35 -12.89
N SER A 7 22.64 -27.05 -13.12
CA SER A 7 22.93 -26.10 -12.04
C SER A 7 21.63 -25.81 -11.30
N GLU A 8 21.38 -26.51 -10.20
CA GLU A 8 20.39 -26.10 -9.21
C GLU A 8 20.79 -24.74 -8.64
N THR A 9 20.23 -23.66 -9.20
CA THR A 9 20.35 -22.31 -8.63
C THR A 9 19.50 -22.25 -7.36
N ALA A 10 20.16 -22.34 -6.21
CA ALA A 10 19.53 -22.07 -4.92
C ALA A 10 18.81 -20.70 -4.95
N PRO A 11 17.63 -20.57 -4.33
CA PRO A 11 16.88 -19.31 -4.34
C PRO A 11 17.73 -18.21 -3.68
N LYS A 12 18.15 -17.23 -4.48
CA LYS A 12 19.05 -16.14 -4.06
C LYS A 12 18.42 -15.20 -3.02
N ALA A 13 17.11 -15.22 -2.88
CA ALA A 13 16.37 -14.49 -1.86
C ALA A 13 15.05 -15.20 -1.54
N LYS A 14 14.57 -15.08 -0.30
CA LYS A 14 13.26 -15.64 0.13
C LYS A 14 12.12 -14.66 -0.13
N VAL A 15 12.33 -13.37 0.11
CA VAL A 15 11.36 -12.28 -0.09
C VAL A 15 12.07 -11.02 -0.58
N ILE A 16 11.54 -10.42 -1.64
CA ILE A 16 11.97 -9.12 -2.15
C ILE A 16 10.81 -8.14 -2.02
N TYR A 17 10.99 -7.08 -1.23
CA TYR A 17 10.04 -5.98 -1.14
C TYR A 17 10.40 -4.90 -2.15
N LEU A 18 9.40 -4.44 -2.91
CA LEU A 18 9.52 -3.36 -3.89
C LEU A 18 8.59 -2.20 -3.51
N GLY A 19 9.17 -1.08 -3.06
CA GLY A 19 8.44 0.17 -2.86
C GLY A 19 8.46 0.99 -4.14
N ILE A 20 7.35 1.01 -4.89
CA ILE A 20 7.22 1.73 -6.16
C ILE A 20 6.47 3.05 -5.92
N ASP A 21 7.09 4.17 -6.29
CA ASP A 21 6.52 5.51 -6.27
C ASP A 21 6.33 6.02 -7.70
N ALA A 22 5.08 6.06 -8.14
CA ALA A 22 4.70 6.45 -9.49
C ALA A 22 4.52 7.97 -9.60
N HIS A 23 5.39 8.61 -10.39
CA HIS A 23 5.31 10.02 -10.77
C HIS A 23 4.80 10.15 -12.21
N LEU A 24 4.43 11.37 -12.61
CA LEU A 24 3.85 11.64 -13.94
C LEU A 24 4.81 11.27 -15.10
N ASP A 25 6.11 11.34 -14.86
CA ASP A 25 7.18 11.23 -15.85
C ASP A 25 8.15 10.06 -15.57
N LYS A 26 8.01 9.39 -14.43
CA LYS A 26 8.93 8.34 -13.96
C LYS A 26 8.34 7.49 -12.85
N TYR A 27 8.92 6.33 -12.65
CA TYR A 27 8.71 5.45 -11.51
C TYR A 27 10.00 5.43 -10.68
N VAL A 28 9.88 5.59 -9.37
CA VAL A 28 11.01 5.45 -8.44
C VAL A 28 10.79 4.19 -7.62
N VAL A 29 11.77 3.30 -7.57
CA VAL A 29 11.65 2.00 -6.90
C VAL A 29 12.75 1.83 -5.86
N VAL A 30 12.35 1.47 -4.65
CA VAL A 30 13.26 1.05 -3.58
C VAL A 30 13.11 -0.45 -3.37
N ARG A 31 14.24 -1.17 -3.31
CA ARG A 31 14.26 -2.63 -3.13
C ARG A 31 14.79 -2.99 -1.76
N GLN A 32 14.17 -3.97 -1.10
CA GLN A 32 14.70 -4.59 0.11
C GLN A 32 14.68 -6.12 -0.05
N VAL A 33 15.77 -6.79 0.30
CA VAL A 33 15.92 -8.25 0.13
C VAL A 33 16.09 -8.88 1.52
N ASP A 34 15.24 -9.84 1.88
CA ASP A 34 15.37 -10.67 3.08
C ASP A 34 15.70 -9.93 4.39
N GLY A 35 15.08 -8.77 4.59
CA GLY A 35 15.27 -7.96 5.79
C GLY A 35 16.59 -7.16 5.85
N LEU A 36 17.41 -7.21 4.79
CA LEU A 36 18.57 -6.33 4.64
C LEU A 36 18.14 -4.86 4.53
N SER A 37 19.08 -3.92 4.65
CA SER A 37 18.80 -2.51 4.48
C SER A 37 18.23 -2.21 3.09
N PRO A 38 17.31 -1.23 2.97
CA PRO A 38 16.81 -0.77 1.68
C PRO A 38 17.95 -0.34 0.76
N GLN A 39 17.93 -0.85 -0.46
CA GLN A 39 18.87 -0.46 -1.51
C GLN A 39 18.55 0.95 -2.01
N PRO A 40 19.54 1.66 -2.59
CA PRO A 40 19.31 2.98 -3.14
C PRO A 40 18.18 2.98 -4.17
N ALA A 41 17.42 4.08 -4.19
CA ALA A 41 16.29 4.24 -5.08
C ALA A 41 16.74 4.21 -6.56
N GLN A 42 16.07 3.37 -7.36
CA GLN A 42 16.28 3.28 -8.80
C GLN A 42 15.14 4.01 -9.51
N THR A 43 15.46 4.73 -10.60
CA THR A 43 14.46 5.49 -11.36
C THR A 43 14.27 4.88 -12.74
N PHE A 44 13.02 4.63 -13.11
CA PHE A 44 12.61 4.14 -14.42
C PHE A 44 11.76 5.21 -15.10
N ARG A 45 12.11 5.60 -16.33
CA ARG A 45 11.35 6.63 -17.07
C ARG A 45 10.15 6.06 -17.85
N SER A 46 10.10 4.74 -18.00
CA SER A 46 9.03 4.07 -18.73
C SER A 46 8.50 2.87 -17.94
N GLU A 47 7.20 2.62 -18.07
CA GLU A 47 6.53 1.49 -17.45
C GLU A 47 7.10 0.16 -17.96
N ASN A 48 7.34 0.03 -19.27
CA ASN A 48 7.92 -1.18 -19.85
C ASN A 48 9.30 -1.52 -19.27
N SER A 49 10.17 -0.52 -19.07
CA SER A 49 11.48 -0.75 -18.45
C SER A 49 11.37 -1.20 -17.00
N LEU A 50 10.37 -0.71 -16.28
CA LEU A 50 10.06 -1.14 -14.92
C LEU A 50 9.56 -2.59 -14.92
N LEU A 51 8.60 -2.92 -15.79
CA LEU A 51 8.01 -4.26 -15.88
C LEU A 51 9.04 -5.31 -16.28
N GLN A 52 9.91 -5.03 -17.25
CA GLN A 52 11.01 -5.93 -17.63
C GLN A 52 12.00 -6.15 -16.48
N TRP A 53 12.29 -5.10 -15.71
CA TRP A 53 13.15 -5.22 -14.53
C TRP A 53 12.49 -6.05 -13.42
N VAL A 54 11.19 -5.85 -13.17
CA VAL A 54 10.44 -6.68 -12.22
C VAL A 54 10.39 -8.14 -12.69
N ALA A 55 10.19 -8.37 -13.99
CA ALA A 55 10.14 -9.70 -14.59
C ALA A 55 11.45 -10.49 -14.41
N SER A 56 12.59 -9.82 -14.29
CA SER A 56 13.87 -10.48 -13.98
C SER A 56 13.90 -11.18 -12.62
N TYR A 57 12.94 -10.88 -11.73
CA TYR A 57 12.79 -11.53 -10.43
C TYR A 57 11.78 -12.68 -10.43
N THR A 58 10.97 -12.84 -11.48
CA THR A 58 9.87 -13.82 -11.48
C THR A 58 10.38 -15.26 -11.56
N ASP A 59 11.58 -15.48 -12.13
CA ASP A 59 12.30 -16.76 -12.05
C ASP A 59 12.90 -17.04 -10.65
N LEU A 60 12.88 -16.05 -9.75
CA LEU A 60 13.47 -16.10 -8.41
C LEU A 60 12.44 -16.04 -7.27
N CYS A 61 11.18 -15.68 -7.55
CA CYS A 61 10.15 -15.49 -6.53
C CYS A 61 8.79 -16.05 -6.98
N PRO A 62 8.27 -17.12 -6.37
CA PRO A 62 7.07 -17.82 -6.84
C PRO A 62 5.75 -17.09 -6.57
N ASN A 63 5.74 -15.95 -5.87
CA ASN A 63 4.53 -15.19 -5.57
C ASN A 63 4.79 -13.68 -5.61
N GLU A 64 3.89 -12.93 -6.25
CA GLU A 64 3.90 -11.46 -6.27
C GLU A 64 2.82 -10.89 -5.36
N PHE A 65 3.20 -9.99 -4.46
CA PHE A 65 2.27 -9.22 -3.64
C PHE A 65 2.46 -7.73 -3.94
N SER A 66 1.55 -7.17 -4.74
CA SER A 66 1.51 -5.73 -5.01
C SER A 66 0.57 -5.05 -4.02
N SER A 67 1.11 -4.24 -3.13
CA SER A 67 0.33 -3.37 -2.23
C SER A 67 0.03 -2.00 -2.84
N GLY A 68 0.10 -1.87 -4.17
CA GLY A 68 -0.17 -0.62 -4.89
C GLY A 68 -1.56 -0.09 -4.53
N GLY A 69 -1.61 0.95 -3.69
CA GLY A 69 -2.87 1.52 -3.23
C GLY A 69 -3.71 1.98 -4.41
N ASN A 70 -4.94 1.48 -4.53
CA ASN A 70 -5.84 1.87 -5.60
C ASN A 70 -6.12 3.39 -5.52
N ARG A 71 -5.73 4.15 -6.55
CA ARG A 71 -5.93 5.62 -6.61
C ARG A 71 -7.40 6.00 -6.41
N LEU A 72 -8.32 5.17 -6.90
CA LEU A 72 -9.76 5.38 -6.74
C LEU A 72 -10.16 5.18 -5.27
N LEU A 73 -9.64 4.14 -4.62
CA LEU A 73 -9.88 3.89 -3.19
C LEU A 73 -9.48 5.09 -2.33
N ARG A 74 -8.33 5.70 -2.62
CA ARG A 74 -7.92 6.93 -1.93
C ARG A 74 -8.93 8.08 -2.11
N ASN A 75 -9.44 8.28 -3.32
CA ASN A 75 -10.44 9.32 -3.58
C ASN A 75 -11.75 9.05 -2.83
N TYR A 76 -12.24 7.81 -2.90
CA TYR A 76 -13.44 7.39 -2.16
C TYR A 76 -13.28 7.53 -0.65
N LEU A 77 -12.13 7.15 -0.09
CA LEU A 77 -11.83 7.32 1.34
C LEU A 77 -11.76 8.79 1.75
N VAL A 78 -11.17 9.65 0.93
CA VAL A 78 -11.11 11.10 1.19
C VAL A 78 -12.52 11.71 1.15
N GLU A 79 -13.35 11.29 0.20
CA GLU A 79 -14.73 11.74 0.11
C GLU A 79 -15.57 11.23 1.29
N ALA A 80 -15.44 9.95 1.64
CA ALA A 80 -16.10 9.35 2.79
C ALA A 80 -15.71 10.04 4.10
N ALA A 81 -14.41 10.29 4.32
CA ALA A 81 -13.93 11.02 5.50
C ALA A 81 -14.49 12.44 5.56
N TRP A 82 -14.58 13.14 4.42
CA TRP A 82 -15.19 14.47 4.37
C TRP A 82 -16.69 14.46 4.71
N ARG A 83 -17.45 13.49 4.19
CA ARG A 83 -18.87 13.31 4.53
C ARG A 83 -19.05 12.92 5.99
N LEU A 84 -18.19 12.05 6.51
CA LEU A 84 -18.23 11.57 7.89
C LEU A 84 -18.01 12.70 8.90
N ILE A 85 -17.01 13.56 8.71
CA ILE A 85 -16.78 14.71 9.61
C ILE A 85 -17.96 15.69 9.59
N ARG A 86 -18.65 15.80 8.45
CA ARG A 86 -19.85 16.65 8.34
C ARG A 86 -21.05 16.03 9.06
N TRP A 87 -21.21 14.71 8.99
CA TRP A 87 -22.33 13.99 9.59
C TRP A 87 -22.12 13.72 11.09
N GLN A 88 -20.88 13.45 11.49
CA GLN A 88 -20.46 13.16 12.85
C GLN A 88 -19.13 13.87 13.18
N PRO A 89 -19.20 15.13 13.67
CA PRO A 89 -18.01 15.93 13.98
C PRO A 89 -17.11 15.30 15.07
N GLU A 90 -17.71 14.55 15.99
CA GLU A 90 -17.02 13.88 17.12
C GLU A 90 -15.99 12.82 16.66
N TYR A 91 -16.09 12.30 15.44
CA TYR A 91 -15.11 11.34 14.90
C TYR A 91 -13.74 11.98 14.60
N GLN A 92 -13.61 13.32 14.67
CA GLN A 92 -12.39 14.01 14.27
C GLN A 92 -11.21 13.76 15.23
N GLN A 93 -10.39 12.75 14.94
CA GLN A 93 -9.18 12.44 15.71
C GLN A 93 -7.95 13.31 15.38
N ALA A 94 -8.04 14.15 14.35
CA ALA A 94 -6.91 14.97 13.89
C ALA A 94 -7.15 16.46 14.19
N SER A 95 -6.20 17.11 14.85
CA SER A 95 -6.20 18.55 15.15
C SER A 95 -4.92 19.21 14.65
N GLY A 96 -4.96 20.52 14.37
CA GLY A 96 -3.79 21.29 13.96
C GLY A 96 -3.36 21.09 12.50
N GLY A 97 -4.02 21.77 11.56
CA GLY A 97 -3.61 21.77 10.15
C GLY A 97 -4.61 22.44 9.21
N ARG A 98 -4.20 22.66 7.96
CA ARG A 98 -5.11 23.15 6.92
C ARG A 98 -6.16 22.06 6.63
N ARG A 99 -7.45 22.43 6.52
CA ARG A 99 -8.60 21.50 6.36
C ARG A 99 -8.34 20.33 5.41
N LYS A 100 -7.76 20.59 4.23
CA LYS A 100 -7.43 19.54 3.24
C LYS A 100 -6.48 18.46 3.79
N ARG A 101 -5.47 18.84 4.57
CA ARG A 101 -4.52 17.89 5.18
C ARG A 101 -5.17 17.07 6.27
N ILE A 102 -6.05 17.68 7.07
CA ILE A 102 -6.83 16.98 8.12
C ILE A 102 -7.72 15.91 7.48
N VAL A 103 -8.50 16.24 6.45
CA VAL A 103 -9.35 15.25 5.74
C VAL A 103 -8.51 14.12 5.15
N VAL A 104 -7.36 14.43 4.56
CA VAL A 104 -6.45 13.43 3.98
C VAL A 104 -5.81 12.54 5.05
N ALA A 105 -5.52 13.06 6.25
CA ALA A 105 -5.07 12.26 7.39
C ALA A 105 -6.19 11.34 7.89
N LEU A 106 -7.40 11.88 8.08
CA LEU A 106 -8.58 11.14 8.53
C LEU A 106 -8.97 10.03 7.55
N ALA A 107 -8.82 10.23 6.23
CA ALA A 107 -9.05 9.18 5.25
C ALA A 107 -8.15 7.94 5.45
N ARG A 108 -6.92 8.14 5.93
CA ARG A 108 -6.01 7.02 6.24
C ARG A 108 -6.40 6.32 7.54
N ILE A 109 -6.80 7.10 8.55
CA ILE A 109 -7.31 6.57 9.82
C ILE A 109 -8.57 5.74 9.57
N LEU A 110 -9.52 6.29 8.80
CA LEU A 110 -10.75 5.62 8.41
C LEU A 110 -10.50 4.28 7.69
N ALA A 111 -9.50 4.21 6.81
CA ALA A 111 -9.15 2.96 6.14
C ALA A 111 -8.70 1.88 7.14
N VAL A 112 -7.88 2.26 8.13
CA VAL A 112 -7.42 1.35 9.20
C VAL A 112 -8.59 0.95 10.09
N ASP A 113 -9.46 1.89 10.46
CA ASP A 113 -10.63 1.63 11.30
C ASP A 113 -11.62 0.68 10.61
N LEU A 114 -11.90 0.86 9.32
CA LEU A 114 -12.72 -0.06 8.53
C LEU A 114 -12.09 -1.45 8.47
N TRP A 115 -10.77 -1.55 8.28
CA TRP A 115 -10.09 -2.83 8.33
C TRP A 115 -10.18 -3.50 9.71
N ARG A 116 -10.03 -2.73 10.80
CA ARG A 116 -10.20 -3.24 12.17
C ARG A 116 -11.62 -3.72 12.44
N LEU A 117 -12.63 -3.06 11.89
CA LEU A 117 -14.04 -3.49 12.00
C LEU A 117 -14.27 -4.80 11.23
N VAL A 118 -13.77 -4.91 9.99
CA VAL A 118 -13.90 -6.13 9.17
C VAL A 118 -13.14 -7.32 9.76
N THR A 119 -12.02 -7.07 10.44
CA THR A 119 -11.21 -8.09 11.11
C THR A 119 -11.61 -8.32 12.57
N GLU A 120 -12.72 -7.72 13.01
CA GLU A 120 -13.28 -7.85 14.37
C GLU A 120 -12.30 -7.41 15.50
N GLN A 121 -11.28 -6.60 15.17
CA GLN A 121 -10.33 -6.08 16.15
C GLN A 121 -10.89 -4.92 16.98
N THR A 122 -11.96 -4.27 16.51
CA THR A 122 -12.64 -3.19 17.23
C THR A 122 -14.13 -3.22 16.97
N THR A 123 -14.92 -2.63 17.86
CA THR A 123 -16.34 -2.37 17.67
C THR A 123 -16.57 -0.93 17.20
N LEU A 124 -17.76 -0.65 16.66
CA LEU A 124 -18.17 0.70 16.25
C LEU A 124 -18.14 1.68 17.43
N GLU A 125 -18.61 1.23 18.60
CA GLU A 125 -18.66 2.03 19.84
C GLU A 125 -17.27 2.48 20.29
N ASN A 126 -16.27 1.60 20.21
CA ASN A 126 -14.88 1.91 20.57
C ASN A 126 -14.26 2.97 19.66
N LEU A 127 -14.71 3.06 18.41
CA LEU A 127 -14.29 4.09 17.46
C LEU A 127 -15.14 5.36 17.56
N GLY A 128 -16.16 5.35 18.43
CA GLY A 128 -17.16 6.41 18.53
C GLY A 128 -18.00 6.54 17.26
N LEU A 129 -18.08 5.53 16.39
CA LEU A 129 -18.86 5.58 15.15
C LEU A 129 -20.32 5.18 15.41
N GLN A 130 -21.25 5.97 14.87
CA GLN A 130 -22.67 5.62 14.93
C GLN A 130 -23.10 4.89 13.65
N PRO A 131 -23.79 3.73 13.74
CA PRO A 131 -24.38 3.12 12.56
C PRO A 131 -25.43 4.07 11.97
N ALA A 132 -25.53 4.11 10.64
CA ALA A 132 -26.65 4.79 10.00
C ALA A 132 -27.95 4.14 10.50
N ASN A 133 -28.83 4.92 11.10
CA ASN A 133 -30.10 4.42 11.64
C ASN A 133 -30.78 3.57 10.55
N PRO A 134 -31.14 2.30 10.81
CA PRO A 134 -31.85 1.52 9.81
C PRO A 134 -33.16 2.24 9.51
N ALA A 135 -33.30 2.70 8.26
CA ALA A 135 -34.53 3.28 7.75
C ALA A 135 -35.66 2.25 7.75
#